data_AF-A0A2M7LJH6-F1
#
_entry.id   AF-A0A2M7LJH6-F1
#
_cell.length_a   1.000
_cell.length_b   1.000
_cell.length_c   1.000
_cell.angle_alpha   90.00
_cell.angle_beta   90.00
_cell.angle_gamma   90.00
#
_symmetry.space_group_name_H-M   'P 1'
#
loop_
_entity.id
_entity.type
_entity.pdbx_description
1 polymer ?
#
loop_
_entity_poly.entity_id
_entity_poly.type
_entity_poly.pdbx_seq_one_letter_code
_entity_poly.pdbx_strand_id
1 'polypeptide(L)'
;MKVIFDTKFRKIIKKRFPKSSMVRYQFTNRLKMFIDDPKNDVLKCHKLTGKMAGLNAMSVNGDVRAIYYMKCEDVACFIDIGTHNQVYGK
;
A
#
# COMPACT_ATOMS: atom_id res chain seq x y z
N MET A 1 -1.05 2.22 14.43
CA MET A 1 -1.97 1.84 13.34
C MET A 1 -2.01 0.31 13.20
N LYS A 2 -3.18 -0.33 13.16
CA LYS A 2 -3.32 -1.76 12.84
C LYS A 2 -3.44 -1.96 11.34
N VAL A 3 -2.88 -3.07 10.84
CA VAL A 3 -2.90 -3.38 9.41
C VAL A 3 -3.45 -4.77 9.15
N ILE A 4 -4.37 -4.84 8.19
CA ILE A 4 -4.88 -6.10 7.62
C ILE A 4 -4.60 -6.16 6.12
N PHE A 5 -4.49 -7.37 5.61
CA PHE A 5 -4.24 -7.64 4.18
C PHE A 5 -5.37 -8.47 3.61
N ASP A 6 -6.04 -7.93 2.61
CA ASP A 6 -7.05 -8.66 1.88
C ASP A 6 -6.44 -9.89 1.17
N THR A 7 -7.27 -10.91 0.95
CA THR A 7 -6.85 -12.13 0.25
C THR A 7 -6.30 -11.83 -1.14
N LYS A 8 -6.88 -10.85 -1.85
CA LYS A 8 -6.40 -10.38 -3.15
C LYS A 8 -5.02 -9.74 -3.03
N PHE A 9 -4.79 -8.87 -2.04
CA PHE A 9 -3.49 -8.25 -1.81
C PHE A 9 -2.40 -9.31 -1.61
N ARG A 10 -2.67 -10.32 -0.77
CA ARG A 10 -1.72 -11.40 -0.48
C ARG A 10 -1.33 -12.18 -1.75
N LYS A 11 -2.26 -12.36 -2.69
CA LYS A 11 -2.00 -12.99 -4.00
C LYS A 11 -1.20 -12.05 -4.90
N ILE A 12 -1.61 -10.78 -5.01
CA ILE A 12 -0.97 -9.79 -5.88
C ILE A 12 0.49 -9.55 -5.48
N ILE A 13 0.75 -9.32 -4.20
CA ILE A 13 2.11 -9.01 -3.75
C ILE A 13 3.06 -10.19 -4.01
N LYS A 14 2.60 -11.43 -3.82
CA LYS A 14 3.38 -12.63 -4.17
C LYS A 14 3.64 -12.74 -5.67
N LYS A 15 2.62 -12.44 -6.49
CA LYS A 15 2.69 -12.52 -7.96
C LYS A 15 3.64 -11.47 -8.55
N ARG A 16 3.53 -10.21 -8.09
CA ARG A 16 4.29 -9.08 -8.65
C ARG A 16 5.68 -8.94 -8.03
N PHE A 17 5.80 -9.25 -6.74
CA PHE A 17 7.02 -9.01 -5.96
C PHE A 17 7.37 -10.25 -5.14
N PRO A 18 8.21 -11.16 -5.69
CA PRO A 18 8.70 -12.33 -4.97
C PRO A 18 9.31 -11.94 -3.61
N LYS A 19 9.32 -12.87 -2.66
CA LYS A 19 9.78 -12.60 -1.28
C LYS A 19 11.20 -12.01 -1.21
N SER A 20 12.09 -12.45 -2.11
CA SER A 20 13.48 -11.98 -2.23
C SER A 20 13.64 -10.65 -2.96
N SER A 21 12.56 -10.09 -3.52
CA SER A 21 12.65 -8.84 -4.28
C SER A 21 12.92 -7.63 -3.37
N MET A 22 13.74 -6.71 -3.88
CA MET A 22 14.04 -5.44 -3.21
C MET A 22 12.77 -4.63 -2.92
N VAL A 23 11.74 -4.73 -3.77
CA VAL A 23 10.44 -4.07 -3.53
C VAL A 23 9.73 -4.66 -2.31
N ARG A 24 9.79 -5.98 -2.09
CA ARG A 24 9.19 -6.62 -0.92
C ARG A 24 9.86 -6.18 0.38
N TYR A 25 11.18 -6.05 0.36
CA TYR A 25 11.95 -5.50 1.47
C TYR A 25 11.53 -4.05 1.77
N GLN A 26 11.53 -3.18 0.75
CA GLN A 26 11.10 -1.78 0.88
C GLN A 26 9.66 -1.66 1.41
N PHE A 27 8.72 -2.43 0.87
CA PHE A 27 7.35 -2.45 1.36
C PHE A 27 7.27 -2.82 2.84
N THR A 28 8.05 -3.83 3.27
CA THR A 28 8.07 -4.25 4.67
C THR A 28 8.59 -3.14 5.59
N ASN A 29 9.62 -2.39 5.17
CA ASN A 29 10.14 -1.26 5.92
C ASN A 29 9.12 -0.10 5.99
N ARG A 30 8.49 0.23 4.87
CA ARG A 30 7.43 1.26 4.81
C ARG A 30 6.21 0.88 5.64
N LEU A 31 5.85 -0.40 5.65
CA LEU A 31 4.76 -0.92 6.46
C LEU A 31 5.06 -0.76 7.97
N LYS A 32 6.30 -1.02 8.41
CA LYS A 32 6.69 -0.78 9.81
C LYS A 32 6.57 0.70 10.18
N MET A 33 7.07 1.59 9.32
CA MET A 33 6.92 3.04 9.49
C MET A 33 5.44 3.45 9.54
N PHE A 34 4.60 2.90 8.67
CA PHE A 34 3.16 3.19 8.64
C PHE A 34 2.42 2.71 9.89
N ILE A 35 2.83 1.58 10.46
CA ILE A 35 2.26 1.06 11.71
C ILE A 35 2.59 1.98 12.89
N ASP A 36 3.81 2.49 12.93
CA ASP A 36 4.35 3.38 13.96
C ASP A 36 3.81 4.81 13.82
N ASP A 37 4.04 5.44 12.68
CA ASP A 37 3.60 6.78 12.32
C ASP A 37 3.01 6.82 10.89
N PRO A 38 1.67 6.70 10.74
CA PRO A 38 1.01 6.75 9.43
C PRO A 38 1.05 8.14 8.78
N LYS A 39 1.40 9.20 9.51
CA LYS A 39 1.52 10.57 9.00
C LYS A 39 2.93 10.91 8.52
N ASN A 40 3.86 9.96 8.58
CA ASN A 40 5.23 10.17 8.14
C ASN A 40 5.29 10.53 6.64
N ASP A 41 5.87 11.69 6.32
CA ASP A 41 5.92 12.25 4.96
C ASP A 41 6.65 11.35 3.95
N VAL A 42 7.57 10.49 4.40
CA VAL A 42 8.27 9.52 3.54
C VAL A 42 7.28 8.52 2.91
N LEU A 43 6.20 8.22 3.62
CA LEU A 43 5.14 7.30 3.18
C LEU A 43 4.25 7.94 2.11
N LYS A 44 4.22 9.28 2.03
CA LYS A 44 3.41 10.06 1.07
C LYS A 44 1.96 9.53 0.99
N CYS A 45 1.38 9.24 2.16
CA CYS A 45 0.01 8.75 2.27
C CYS A 45 -0.96 9.83 1.78
N HIS A 46 -1.84 9.49 0.83
CA HIS A 46 -2.85 10.43 0.35
C HIS A 46 -4.12 9.71 -0.10
N LYS A 47 -5.26 10.41 0.02
CA LYS A 47 -6.55 9.95 -0.48
C LYS A 47 -6.54 9.97 -2.01
N LEU A 48 -7.10 8.92 -2.60
CA LEU A 48 -7.35 8.84 -4.03
C LEU A 48 -8.69 9.49 -4.38
N THR A 49 -8.82 9.90 -5.63
CA THR A 49 -9.99 10.62 -6.15
C THR A 49 -10.61 9.87 -7.34
N GLY A 50 -11.72 10.39 -7.87
CA GLY A 50 -12.41 9.81 -9.04
C GLY A 50 -12.93 8.39 -8.77
N LYS A 51 -12.68 7.47 -9.71
CA LYS A 51 -13.13 6.06 -9.61
C LYS A 51 -12.56 5.31 -8.40
N MET A 52 -11.51 5.83 -7.78
CA MET A 52 -10.86 5.25 -6.61
C MET A 52 -11.13 6.05 -5.33
N ALA A 53 -12.15 6.92 -5.33
CA ALA A 53 -12.57 7.65 -4.14
C ALA A 53 -12.85 6.68 -2.97
N GLY A 54 -12.42 7.09 -1.77
CA GLY A 54 -12.50 6.25 -0.56
C GLY A 54 -11.29 5.34 -0.34
N LEU A 55 -10.37 5.25 -1.31
CA LEU A 55 -9.09 4.56 -1.16
C LEU A 55 -7.97 5.56 -0.84
N ASN A 56 -6.86 5.03 -0.37
CA ASN A 56 -5.62 5.74 -0.09
C ASN A 56 -4.46 5.02 -0.76
N ALA A 57 -3.41 5.76 -1.08
CA ALA A 57 -2.16 5.22 -1.58
C ALA A 57 -1.01 5.57 -0.64
N MET A 58 -0.16 4.58 -0.37
CA MET A 58 1.12 4.73 0.30
C MET A 58 2.26 4.49 -0.69
N SER A 59 3.26 5.38 -0.68
CA SER A 59 4.49 5.22 -1.44
C SER A 59 5.36 4.12 -0.86
N VAL A 60 5.72 3.14 -1.69
CA VAL A 60 6.76 2.15 -1.35
C VAL A 60 8.12 2.69 -1.79
N ASN A 61 8.18 3.19 -3.02
CA ASN A 61 9.33 3.88 -3.62
C ASN A 61 8.84 4.83 -4.74
N GLY A 62 9.74 5.30 -5.61
CA GLY A 62 9.39 6.25 -6.68
C GLY A 62 8.20 5.82 -7.54
N ASP A 63 8.15 4.54 -7.91
CA ASP A 63 7.16 4.01 -8.86
C ASP A 63 6.08 3.12 -8.19
N VAL A 64 6.41 2.44 -7.09
CA VAL A 64 5.50 1.47 -6.46
C VAL A 64 4.61 2.13 -5.41
N ARG A 65 3.30 1.83 -5.48
CA ARG A 65 2.26 2.24 -4.54
C ARG A 65 1.58 1.03 -3.92
N ALA A 66 1.23 1.14 -2.66
CA ALA A 66 0.36 0.19 -1.96
C ALA A 66 -0.99 0.86 -1.67
N ILE A 67 -2.08 0.24 -2.13
CA ILE A 67 -3.44 0.78 -2.05
C ILE A 67 -4.15 0.16 -0.87
N TYR A 68 -4.80 1.00 -0.06
CA TYR A 68 -5.54 0.59 1.12
C TYR A 68 -6.77 1.47 1.37
N TYR A 69 -7.68 1.00 2.22
CA TYR A 69 -8.75 1.82 2.78
C TYR A 69 -8.72 1.75 4.30
N MET A 70 -9.29 2.75 4.96
CA MET A 70 -9.47 2.75 6.41
C MET A 70 -10.76 1.99 6.74
N LYS A 71 -10.65 0.87 7.45
CA LYS A 71 -11.82 0.11 7.92
C LYS A 71 -12.46 0.76 9.14
N CYS A 72 -11.63 1.36 10.00
CA CYS A 72 -11.97 2.27 11.09
C CYS A 72 -10.77 3.21 11.29
N GLU A 73 -10.84 4.11 12.27
CA GLU A 73 -9.84 5.15 12.50
C GLU A 73 -8.40 4.61 12.63
N ASP A 74 -8.22 3.43 13.24
CA ASP A 74 -6.93 2.82 13.53
C ASP A 74 -6.64 1.55 12.73
N VAL A 75 -7.47 1.16 11.75
CA VAL A 75 -7.28 -0.08 10.97
C VAL A 75 -7.23 0.22 9.47
N ALA A 76 -6.06 0.00 8.87
CA ALA A 76 -5.86 0.05 7.42
C ALA A 76 -5.95 -1.34 6.78
N CYS A 77 -6.71 -1.45 5.69
CA CYS A 77 -6.85 -2.67 4.91
C CYS A 77 -6.21 -2.51 3.52
N PHE A 78 -5.09 -3.20 3.28
CA PHE A 78 -4.39 -3.17 2.00
C PHE A 78 -5.01 -4.14 1.01
N ILE A 79 -5.23 -3.67 -0.21
CA ILE A 79 -6.00 -4.37 -1.26
C ILE A 79 -5.25 -4.54 -2.60
N ASP A 80 -4.30 -3.65 -2.92
CA ASP A 80 -3.46 -3.74 -4.12
C ASP A 80 -2.05 -3.20 -3.85
N ILE A 81 -1.07 -3.60 -4.66
CA ILE A 81 0.31 -3.08 -4.67
C ILE A 81 0.95 -3.28 -6.03
N GLY A 82 1.57 -2.25 -6.59
CA GLY A 82 2.17 -2.30 -7.90
C GLY A 82 2.82 -0.98 -8.29
N THR A 83 3.40 -0.94 -9.50
CA THR A 83 3.80 0.33 -10.14
C THR A 83 2.60 1.25 -10.35
N HIS A 84 2.81 2.54 -10.66
CA HIS A 84 1.69 3.45 -10.93
C HIS A 84 0.72 2.90 -11.98
N ASN A 85 1.26 2.41 -13.09
CA ASN A 85 0.44 1.87 -14.17
C ASN A 85 -0.32 0.61 -13.73
N GLN A 86 0.28 -0.24 -12.90
CA GLN A 86 -0.37 -1.47 -12.43
C GLN A 86 -1.55 -1.23 -11.47
N VAL A 87 -1.54 -0.10 -10.76
CA VAL A 87 -2.59 0.23 -9.77
C VAL A 87 -3.61 1.25 -10.28
N TYR A 88 -3.20 2.21 -11.12
CA TYR A 88 -4.06 3.28 -11.64
C TYR A 88 -4.48 3.11 -13.09
N GLY A 89 -3.72 2.36 -13.90
CA GLY A 89 -3.99 2.18 -15.34
C GLY A 89 -5.15 1.22 -15.65
N LYS A 90 -6.16 1.15 -14.78
CA LYS A 90 -7.35 0.32 -14.93
C LYS A 90 -8.59 1.16 -15.24
#